data_AF-A0A7C7K842-F1
#
_entry.id   AF-A0A7C7K842-F1
#
_cell.length_a   1.000
_cell.length_b   1.000
_cell.length_c   1.000
_cell.angle_alpha   90.00
_cell.angle_beta   90.00
_cell.angle_gamma   90.00
#
_symmetry.space_group_name_H-M   'P 1'
#
loop_
_entity.id
_entity.type
_entity.pdbx_description
1 polymer ?
#
loop_
_entity_poly.entity_id
_entity_poly.type
_entity_poly.pdbx_seq_one_letter_code
_entity_poly.pdbx_strand_id
1 'polypeptide(L)' 'MNPKFIIILACLFSVLWGQSLRVGFWNVENLFDLEDDPTTRDEEFALGGRKNVTQEIYDLKLKNCSYVLADLNADVLGLC' A
#
# COMPACT_ATOMS: atom_id res chain seq x y z
N MET A 1 -35.66 -25.21 27.76
CA MET A 1 -34.90 -23.93 27.77
C MET A 1 -35.87 -22.80 27.43
N ASN A 2 -35.85 -21.68 28.16
CA ASN A 2 -36.85 -20.62 28.01
C ASN A 2 -36.69 -19.91 26.65
N PRO A 3 -37.75 -19.75 25.83
CA PRO A 3 -37.67 -19.15 24.49
C PRO A 3 -37.14 -17.71 24.51
N LYS A 4 -37.36 -16.96 25.59
CA LYS A 4 -36.78 -15.62 25.77
C LYS A 4 -35.26 -15.66 25.81
N PHE A 5 -34.68 -16.70 26.41
CA PHE A 5 -33.24 -16.89 26.50
C PHE A 5 -32.61 -17.19 25.15
N ILE A 6 -33.32 -17.94 24.30
CA ILE A 6 -32.89 -18.27 22.93
C ILE A 6 -32.87 -17.00 22.06
N ILE A 7 -33.89 -16.15 22.18
CA ILE A 7 -33.97 -14.88 21.45
C ILE A 7 -32.85 -13.93 21.88
N ILE A 8 -32.61 -13.79 23.18
CA ILE A 8 -31.53 -12.95 23.72
C ILE A 8 -30.16 -13.43 23.21
N LEU A 9 -29.92 -14.75 23.22
CA LEU A 9 -28.66 -15.33 22.74
C LEU A 9 -28.46 -15.14 21.23
N ALA A 10 -29.52 -15.27 20.44
CA ALA A 10 -29.48 -15.02 18.99
C ALA A 10 -29.19 -13.55 18.67
N CYS A 11 -29.79 -12.61 19.41
CA CYS A 11 -29.52 -11.18 19.25
C CYS A 11 -28.08 -10.81 19.62
N LEU A 12 -27.50 -11.44 20.65
CA LEU A 12 -26.09 -11.22 20.99
C LEU A 12 -25.15 -11.67 19.86
N PHE A 13 -25.40 -12.83 19.26
CA PHE A 13 -24.59 -13.32 18.14
C PHE A 13 -24.69 -12.46 16.87
N SER A 14 -25.82 -11.79 16.63
CA SER A 14 -25.97 -10.90 15.46
C SER A 14 -25.21 -9.58 15.57
N VAL A 15 -24.83 -9.16 16.78
CA VAL A 15 -24.17 -7.85 17.02
C VAL A 15 -22.65 -7.96 17.13
N LEU A 16 -22.10 -9.19 17.18
CA LEU A 16 -20.67 -9.45 17.38
C LEU A 16 -19.85 -9.55 16.07
N TRP A 17 -20.36 -9.04 14.96
CA TRP A 17 -19.63 -9.07 13.68
C TRP A 17 -18.68 -7.88 13.58
N GLY A 18 -17.38 -8.14 13.80
CA GLY A 18 -16.33 -7.19 13.48
C GLY A 18 -16.05 -7.15 11.97
N GLN A 19 -15.72 -5.98 11.45
CA GLN A 19 -15.18 -5.86 10.09
C GLN A 19 -13.70 -6.22 10.10
N SER A 20 -13.26 -7.00 9.10
CA SER A 20 -11.84 -7.25 8.88
C SER A 20 -11.18 -5.99 8.33
N LEU A 21 -10.01 -5.63 8.87
CA LEU A 21 -9.19 -4.52 8.40
C LEU A 21 -7.86 -5.06 7.86
N ARG A 22 -7.52 -4.74 6.62
CA ARG A 22 -6.22 -5.07 6.01
C ARG A 22 -5.30 -3.86 6.09
N VAL A 23 -4.24 -3.99 6.87
CA VAL A 23 -3.21 -2.96 7.01
C VAL A 23 -1.94 -3.43 6.33
N GLY A 24 -1.44 -2.65 5.38
CA GLY A 24 -0.20 -2.89 4.66
C GLY A 24 0.86 -1.85 4.99
N PHE A 25 2.13 -2.26 4.86
CA PHE A 25 3.26 -1.35 4.82
C PHE A 25 4.21 -1.81 3.73
N TRP A 26 4.65 -0.88 2.86
CA TRP A 26 5.52 -1.20 1.76
C TRP A 26 6.55 -0.09 1.54
N ASN A 27 7.84 -0.46 1.55
CA ASN A 27 8.92 0.38 1.03
C ASN A 27 9.01 0.18 -0.49
N VAL A 28 8.77 1.23 -1.27
CA VAL A 28 8.76 1.14 -2.75
C VAL A 28 10.16 1.16 -3.37
N GLU A 29 11.19 1.37 -2.55
CA GLU A 29 12.63 1.23 -2.85
C GLU A 29 13.09 1.94 -4.13
N ASN A 30 13.78 3.07 -3.96
CA ASN A 30 14.41 3.84 -5.05
C ASN A 30 13.43 4.29 -6.14
N LEU A 31 12.21 4.70 -5.75
CA LEU A 31 11.29 5.46 -6.58
C LEU A 31 11.56 6.96 -6.35
N PHE A 32 12.71 7.41 -6.83
CA PHE A 32 13.12 8.81 -6.80
C PHE A 32 12.63 9.54 -8.05
N ASP A 33 12.54 10.86 -7.97
CA ASP A 33 12.30 11.66 -9.16
C ASP A 33 13.52 11.66 -10.09
N LEU A 34 13.39 12.34 -11.21
CA LEU A 34 14.35 12.31 -12.31
C LEU A 34 15.30 13.50 -12.31
N GLU A 35 15.15 14.43 -11.36
CA GLU A 35 15.94 15.64 -11.24
C GLU A 35 17.08 15.44 -10.23
N ASP A 36 18.26 15.97 -10.53
CA ASP A 36 19.40 15.92 -9.61
C ASP A 36 19.28 17.05 -8.58
N ASP A 37 18.95 16.69 -7.34
CA ASP A 37 18.97 17.60 -6.20
C ASP A 37 20.28 17.43 -5.41
N PRO A 38 21.17 18.44 -5.36
CA PRO A 38 22.46 18.33 -4.67
C PRO A 38 22.33 18.21 -3.13
N THR A 39 21.14 18.34 -2.56
CA THR A 39 20.86 18.16 -1.14
C THR A 39 20.44 16.73 -0.78
N THR A 40 20.12 15.89 -1.77
CA THR A 40 19.82 14.47 -1.62
C THR A 40 21.02 13.62 -2.04
N ARG A 41 20.88 12.29 -1.95
CA ARG A 41 21.96 11.32 -2.26
C ARG A 41 21.44 10.20 -3.16
N ASP A 42 20.63 10.57 -4.14
CA ASP A 42 19.96 9.73 -5.13
C ASP A 42 20.29 10.14 -6.56
N GLU A 43 21.34 10.95 -6.76
CA GLU A 43 21.80 11.47 -8.05
C GLU A 43 22.11 10.35 -9.07
N GLU A 44 22.36 9.13 -8.58
CA GLU A 44 22.55 7.98 -9.46
C GLU A 44 21.29 7.53 -10.20
N PHE A 45 20.10 7.92 -9.72
CA PHE A 45 18.78 7.62 -10.28
C PHE A 45 18.16 8.77 -11.08
N ALA A 46 18.75 9.97 -11.04
CA ALA A 46 18.35 11.09 -11.88
C ALA A 46 18.73 10.86 -13.36
N LEU A 47 18.20 11.70 -14.27
CA LEU A 47 18.55 11.64 -15.70
C LEU A 47 20.04 11.87 -15.92
N GLY A 48 20.68 10.97 -16.68
CA GLY A 48 22.13 10.98 -16.90
C GLY A 48 22.95 10.45 -15.71
N GLY A 49 22.28 10.05 -14.62
CA GLY A 49 22.89 9.37 -13.48
C GLY A 49 23.41 7.97 -13.81
N ARG A 50 24.23 7.41 -12.91
CA ARG A 50 24.96 6.15 -13.14
C ARG A 50 24.07 4.93 -13.39
N LYS A 51 22.81 4.96 -12.92
CA LYS A 51 21.85 3.86 -13.14
C LYS A 51 21.15 3.94 -14.50
N ASN A 52 21.40 5.00 -15.29
CA ASN A 52 20.79 5.23 -16.60
C ASN A 52 19.25 5.15 -16.55
N VAL A 53 18.65 5.70 -15.50
CA VAL A 53 17.19 5.82 -15.43
C VAL A 53 16.73 6.76 -16.54
N THR A 54 15.66 6.37 -17.22
CA THR A 54 14.98 7.17 -18.23
C THR A 54 13.53 7.41 -17.80
N GLN A 55 12.83 8.33 -18.48
CA GLN A 55 11.41 8.55 -18.25
C GLN A 55 10.61 7.24 -18.42
N GLU A 56 10.95 6.42 -19.41
CA GLU A 56 10.27 5.15 -19.66
C GLU A 56 10.46 4.15 -18.51
N ILE A 57 11.65 4.11 -17.90
CA ILE A 57 11.92 3.25 -16.73
C ILE A 57 11.14 3.75 -15.52
N TYR A 58 11.10 5.07 -15.29
CA TYR A 58 10.33 5.67 -14.20
C TYR A 58 8.83 5.40 -14.35
N ASP A 59 8.28 5.63 -15.54
CA ASP A 59 6.86 5.36 -15.84
C ASP A 59 6.52 3.87 -15.68
N LEU A 60 7.43 2.98 -16.07
CA LEU A 60 7.28 1.54 -15.85
C LEU A 60 7.28 1.18 -14.37
N LYS A 61 8.14 1.81 -13.55
CA LYS A 61 8.12 1.63 -12.10
C LYS A 61 6.80 2.09 -11.49
N LEU A 62 6.31 3.27 -11.85
CA LEU A 62 5.02 3.78 -11.39
C LEU A 62 3.86 2.84 -11.76
N LYS A 63 3.84 2.37 -13.01
CA LYS A 63 2.84 1.42 -13.49
C LYS A 63 2.88 0.12 -12.67
N ASN A 64 4.06 -0.44 -12.44
CA ASN A 64 4.20 -1.66 -11.64
C ASN A 64 3.79 -1.43 -10.17
N CYS A 65 4.14 -0.29 -9.58
CA CYS A 65 3.68 0.06 -8.24
C CYS A 65 2.15 0.14 -8.19
N SER A 66 1.52 0.77 -9.18
CA SER A 66 0.05 0.84 -9.24
C SER A 66 -0.62 -0.55 -9.27
N TYR A 67 -0.03 -1.52 -9.97
CA TYR A 67 -0.52 -2.90 -9.98
C TYR A 67 -0.38 -3.57 -8.60
N VAL A 68 0.77 -3.40 -7.94
CA VAL A 68 0.99 -3.96 -6.59
C VAL A 68 0.01 -3.34 -5.58
N LEU A 69 -0.23 -2.02 -5.65
CA LEU A 69 -1.18 -1.34 -4.77
C LEU A 69 -2.61 -1.87 -4.97
N ALA A 70 -3.02 -2.06 -6.22
CA ALA A 70 -4.33 -2.61 -6.55
C ALA A 70 -4.49 -4.06 -6.07
N ASP A 71 -3.45 -4.89 -6.24
CA ASP A 71 -3.46 -6.29 -5.83
C ASP A 71 -3.42 -6.46 -4.29
N LEU A 72 -2.64 -5.61 -3.60
CA LEU A 72 -2.55 -5.61 -2.13
C LEU A 72 -3.92 -5.36 -1.50
N ASN A 73 -4.73 -4.49 -2.12
CA ASN A 73 -6.11 -4.19 -1.72
C ASN A 73 -6.22 -3.96 -0.20
N ALA A 74 -5.31 -3.13 0.33
CA ALA A 74 -5.26 -2.76 1.73
C ALA A 74 -6.26 -1.63 2.01
N ASP A 75 -6.92 -1.68 3.17
CA ASP A 75 -7.80 -0.62 3.64
C ASP A 75 -6.98 0.58 4.16
N VAL A 76 -5.81 0.29 4.74
CA VAL A 76 -4.84 1.29 5.21
C VAL A 76 -3.45 0.86 4.74
N LEU A 77 -2.73 1.79 4.11
CA LEU A 77 -1.40 1.53 3.59
C LEU A 77 -0.41 2.61 4.03
N GLY A 78 0.71 2.19 4.61
CA GLY A 78 1.89 3.03 4.77
C GLY A 78 2.87 2.79 3.64
N LEU A 79 3.37 3.87 3.04
CA LEU A 79 4.42 3.84 2.03
C LEU A 79 5.68 4.52 2.56
N CYS A 80 6.84 3.98 2.18
CA CYS A 80 8.17 4.55 2.43
C CYS A 80 8.98 4.56 1.14
#